data_AF-A5GNP5-F1
#
_entry.id   AF-A5GNP5-F1
#
_cell.length_a   1.000
_cell.length_b   1.000
_cell.length_c   1.000
_cell.angle_alpha   90.00
_cell.angle_beta   90.00
_cell.angle_gamma   90.00
#
_symmetry.space_group_name_H-M   'P 1'
#
loop_
_entity.id
_entity.type
_entity.pdbx_description
1 polymer ?
#
loop_
_entity_poly.entity_id
_entity_poly.type
_entity_poly.pdbx_seq_one_letter_code
_entity_poly.pdbx_strand_id
1 'polypeptide(L)' 'MTSDSTNASNASPDLTPSATTTDVPAFGWSGYAERVNGRFAMVGFVALLIVEAISHDTFLHWAGFLR' A
#
# COMPACT_ATOMS: atom_id res chain seq x y z
N MET A 1 -50.54 -24.70 18.37
CA MET A 1 -50.71 -23.62 17.37
C MET A 1 -49.33 -22.98 17.21
N THR A 2 -48.40 -23.62 16.51
CA THR A 2 -48.10 -23.51 15.06
C THR A 2 -47.92 -22.07 14.58
N SER A 3 -46.67 -21.75 14.22
CA SER A 3 -46.18 -20.87 13.15
C SER A 3 -44.70 -20.62 13.48
N ASP A 4 -43.74 -21.43 13.02
CA ASP A 4 -43.17 -21.44 11.66
C ASP A 4 -43.01 -20.04 11.07
N SER A 5 -41.76 -19.61 10.88
CA SER A 5 -41.23 -19.10 9.60
C SER A 5 -39.82 -18.50 9.77
N THR A 6 -38.82 -19.26 9.32
CA THR A 6 -37.78 -18.83 8.37
C THR A 6 -37.35 -17.35 8.37
N ASN A 7 -36.07 -17.11 8.69
CA ASN A 7 -35.26 -16.41 7.70
C ASN A 7 -33.79 -16.86 7.76
N ALA A 8 -33.42 -17.76 6.85
CA ALA A 8 -32.05 -17.86 6.39
C ALA A 8 -31.74 -16.57 5.61
N SER A 9 -30.96 -15.67 6.20
CA SER A 9 -30.43 -14.53 5.46
C SER A 9 -29.09 -14.10 6.05
N ASN A 10 -28.06 -14.40 5.26
CA ASN A 10 -26.79 -13.71 5.18
C ASN A 10 -25.87 -13.73 6.40
N ALA A 11 -24.91 -14.66 6.30
CA ALA A 11 -23.48 -14.35 6.37
C ALA A 11 -23.17 -12.84 6.38
N SER A 12 -23.09 -12.26 7.57
CA SER A 12 -22.27 -11.07 7.80
C SER A 12 -20.97 -11.58 8.41
N PRO A 13 -19.79 -11.29 7.83
CA PRO A 13 -18.57 -11.52 8.56
C PRO A 13 -18.66 -10.62 9.78
N ASP A 14 -18.53 -11.25 10.94
CA ASP A 14 -18.44 -10.62 12.24
C ASP A 14 -17.45 -9.44 12.14
N LEU A 15 -17.99 -8.21 12.18
CA LEU A 15 -17.24 -6.96 12.21
C LEU A 15 -16.61 -6.82 13.60
N THR A 16 -15.75 -7.78 13.97
CA THR A 16 -14.84 -7.60 15.08
C THR A 16 -13.87 -6.50 14.65
N PRO A 17 -13.93 -5.31 15.27
CA PRO A 17 -12.96 -4.28 14.97
C PRO A 17 -11.63 -4.79 15.51
N SER A 18 -10.76 -5.25 14.62
CA SER A 18 -9.39 -5.58 14.98
C SER A 18 -8.79 -4.33 15.63
N ALA A 19 -8.39 -4.45 16.89
CA ALA A 19 -8.05 -3.36 17.80
C ALA A 19 -6.81 -2.53 17.40
N THR A 20 -6.37 -2.56 16.12
CA THR A 20 -5.17 -1.87 15.64
C THR A 20 -5.28 -1.25 14.23
N THR A 21 -6.37 -1.42 13.46
CA THR A 21 -6.54 -0.60 12.24
C THR A 21 -8.00 -0.49 11.82
N THR A 22 -8.49 0.75 11.72
CA THR A 22 -9.85 1.11 11.28
C THR A 22 -10.00 1.10 9.76
N ASP A 23 -8.92 0.90 9.01
CA ASP A 23 -8.96 0.90 7.55
C ASP A 23 -9.45 -0.46 7.05
N VAL A 24 -10.70 -0.49 6.58
CA VAL A 24 -11.22 -1.57 5.72
C VAL A 24 -10.21 -1.73 4.59
N PRO A 25 -9.56 -2.89 4.40
CA PRO A 25 -8.57 -3.07 3.35
C PRO A 25 -9.29 -3.03 1.99
N ALA A 26 -9.51 -1.82 1.49
CA ALA A 26 -9.91 -1.58 0.13
C ALA A 26 -8.70 -1.88 -0.75
N PHE A 27 -8.81 -2.94 -1.56
CA PHE A 27 -7.84 -3.21 -2.61
C PHE A 27 -7.90 -2.05 -3.62
N GLY A 28 -6.94 -1.12 -3.55
CA GLY A 28 -6.90 0.10 -4.36
C GLY A 28 -5.98 1.18 -3.78
N TRP A 29 -6.24 2.44 -4.16
CA TRP A 29 -5.59 3.66 -3.64
C TRP A 29 -6.01 3.91 -2.18
N SER A 30 -5.59 3.02 -1.28
CA SER A 30 -5.82 3.16 0.16
C SER A 30 -4.72 4.00 0.82
N GLY A 31 -5.03 4.65 1.95
CA GLY A 31 -4.02 5.39 2.72
C GLY A 31 -2.86 4.50 3.19
N TYR A 32 -3.08 3.19 3.34
CA TYR A 32 -2.00 2.23 3.57
C TYR A 32 -1.07 2.12 2.36
N ALA A 33 -1.62 2.02 1.13
CA ALA A 33 -0.84 1.97 -0.10
C ALA A 33 -0.01 3.25 -0.29
N GLU A 34 -0.57 4.42 0.01
CA GLU A 34 0.17 5.70 -0.04
C GLU A 34 1.39 5.72 0.90
N ARG A 35 1.21 5.28 2.15
CA ARG A 35 2.29 5.21 3.15
C ARG A 35 3.38 4.24 2.73
N VAL A 36 2.99 3.08 2.20
CA VAL A 36 3.93 2.05 1.73
C VAL A 36 4.70 2.55 0.51
N ASN A 37 4.01 3.15 -0.48
CA ASN A 37 4.65 3.75 -1.66
C ASN A 37 5.60 4.88 -1.29
N GLY A 38 5.23 5.74 -0.34
CA GLY A 38 6.10 6.80 0.17
C GLY A 38 7.39 6.26 0.80
N ARG A 39 7.33 5.15 1.55
CA ARG A 39 8.52 4.51 2.12
C ARG A 39 9.44 3.95 1.04
N PHE A 40 8.88 3.28 0.03
CA PHE A 40 9.66 2.79 -1.10
C PHE A 40 10.31 3.93 -1.88
N ALA A 41 9.63 5.06 -2.03
CA ALA A 41 10.19 6.25 -2.67
C ALA A 41 11.40 6.82 -1.89
N MET A 42 11.32 6.90 -0.55
CA MET A 42 12.46 7.34 0.27
C MET A 42 13.67 6.41 0.11
N VAL A 43 13.44 5.10 0.15
CA VAL A 43 14.51 4.10 -0.02
C VAL A 43 15.10 4.16 -1.44
N GLY A 44 14.26 4.28 -2.47
CA GLY A 44 14.69 4.40 -3.85
C GLY A 44 15.52 5.66 -4.10
N PHE A 45 15.13 6.79 -3.50
CA PHE A 45 15.90 8.03 -3.58
C PHE A 45 17.28 7.90 -2.93
N VAL A 46 17.36 7.33 -1.72
CA VAL A 46 18.65 7.10 -1.04
C VAL A 46 19.52 6.12 -1.83
N ALA A 47 18.92 5.06 -2.38
CA ALA A 47 19.63 4.12 -3.24
C ALA A 47 20.23 4.79 -4.48
N LEU A 48 19.49 5.71 -5.12
CA LEU A 48 20.00 6.50 -6.25
C LEU A 48 21.22 7.34 -5.85
N LEU A 49 21.16 8.03 -4.71
CA LEU A 49 22.29 8.82 -4.21
C LEU A 49 23.52 7.96 -3.93
N ILE A 50 23.34 6.76 -3.38
CA ILE A 50 24.45 5.82 -3.11
C ILE A 50 25.05 5.33 -4.43
N VAL A 51 24.22 4.96 -5.40
CA VAL A 51 24.68 4.51 -6.71
C VAL A 51 25.45 5.61 -7.43
N GLU A 52 24.97 6.86 -7.38
CA GLU A 52 25.67 8.02 -7.94
C GLU A 52 27.02 8.26 -7.25
N ALA A 53 27.07 8.14 -5.91
CA ALA A 53 28.31 8.31 -5.16
C ALA A 53 29.37 7.24 -5.47
N ILE A 54 28.97 6.00 -5.80
CA ILE A 54 29.88 4.91 -6.12
C ILE A 54 30.29 4.93 -7.59
N SER A 55 29.32 5.14 -8.50
CA SER A 55 29.56 5.11 -9.93
C SER A 55 30.31 6.34 -10.43
N HIS A 56 30.30 7.45 -9.68
CA HIS A 56 30.79 8.77 -10.10
C HIS A 56 30.14 9.27 -11.40
N ASP A 57 29.08 8.60 -11.86
CA ASP A 57 28.32 8.89 -13.04
C ASP A 57 26.86 9.08 -12.60
N THR A 58 26.29 10.23 -12.93
CA THR A 58 24.94 10.58 -12.46
C THR A 58 23.90 9.86 -13.30
N PHE A 59 22.78 9.47 -12.68
CA PHE A 59 21.67 8.86 -13.41
C PHE A 59 21.21 9.72 -14.60
N LEU A 60 21.34 11.05 -14.49
CA LEU A 60 20.98 11.99 -15.55
C LEU A 60 21.92 11.93 -16.78
N HIS A 61 23.17 11.52 -16.59
CA HIS A 61 24.15 11.35 -17.66
C HIS A 61 23.88 10.01 -18.39
N TRP A 62 23.55 8.94 -17.66
CA TRP A 62 23.04 7.70 -18.24
C TRP A 62 21.70 7.90 -18.97
N ALA A 63 20.77 8.69 -18.41
CA ALA A 63 19.49 9.02 -19.02
C ALA A 63 19.60 10.01 -20.19
N GLY A 64 20.82 10.47 -20.54
CA GLY A 64 21.08 11.33 -21.69
C GLY A 64 20.64 12.79 -21.54
N PHE A 65 20.27 13.21 -20.32
CA PHE A 65 19.87 14.59 -20.04
C PHE A 65 21.06 15.53 -19.81
N LEU A 66 22.18 14.99 -19.32
CA LEU A 66 23.45 15.72 -19.23
C LEU A 66 24.43 15.10 -20.23
N ARG A 67 25.10 15.96 -21.01
CA ARG A 67 26.20 15.62 -21.93
C ARG A 67 27.50 16.16 -21.37
#